data_AF-A0A8J3LA80-F1
#
_entry.id   AF-A0A8J3LA80-F1
#
_cell.length_a   1.000
_cell.length_b   1.000
_cell.length_c   1.000
_cell.angle_alpha   90.00
_cell.angle_beta   90.00
_cell.angle_gamma   90.00
#
_symmetry.space_group_name_H-M   'P 1'
#
loop_
_entity.id
_entity.type
_entity.pdbx_description
1 polymer ?
#
loop_
_entity_poly.entity_id
_entity_poly.type
_entity_poly.pdbx_seq_one_letter_code
_entity_poly.pdbx_strand_id
1 'polypeptide(L)'
;MLVGNILTGRGMLRAVAAAICGLVLTTASPAPAAPGPAGGYGSCIATPAEYRDAWQRRQVRCVSPQLFGTTHAVGQSSIYPEGFWYAWAGSNTNLEQYLRLRRDYGDTPAKVGIGVLSYVGYPGLEDWSTPTGLAVYTLPPHQRAQVPSFETWFRLLDEQFGDTGAYPLAAQTDLVYAYSRLRRGQDVVSAFQDVTGCRRGRLLQGAAPSAAIGCDRDFLGALAAAGPSPYDGAQSKACFANFADRYRGRRSAAALRGVLYQCQDAGFLNTGVGLGYNTYANPLVCGPAREQSVRQRYTGREFIVPNTAYGQLPSYVDIPLELGRPGERDFLNDGYC
;
A
#
# COMPACT_ATOMS: atom_id res chain seq x y z
N MET A 1 42.53 -8.52 58.30
CA MET A 1 41.64 -8.96 59.39
C MET A 1 40.54 -9.80 58.73
N LEU A 2 40.25 -11.04 59.14
CA LEU A 2 39.64 -11.48 60.41
C LEU A 2 38.25 -10.82 60.62
N VAL A 3 37.10 -11.48 60.85
CA VAL A 3 36.59 -12.89 60.95
C VAL A 3 35.11 -12.86 60.47
N GLY A 4 34.36 -13.88 60.03
CA GLY A 4 34.51 -15.35 59.89
C GLY A 4 33.36 -16.12 60.60
N ASN A 5 33.22 -17.44 60.34
CA ASN A 5 32.20 -18.40 60.86
C ASN A 5 30.75 -18.24 60.30
N ILE A 6 29.97 -19.25 59.83
CA ILE A 6 30.00 -20.75 59.74
C ILE A 6 29.17 -21.52 60.80
N LEU A 7 28.32 -22.48 60.36
CA LEU A 7 27.41 -23.42 61.09
C LEU A 7 26.17 -22.73 61.75
N THR A 8 24.97 -23.32 61.97
CA THR A 8 24.26 -24.60 61.64
C THR A 8 22.74 -24.38 61.85
N GLY A 9 21.77 -25.23 61.45
CA GLY A 9 21.77 -26.50 60.69
C GLY A 9 20.66 -27.49 61.13
N ARG A 10 20.17 -28.34 60.20
CA ARG A 10 19.00 -29.28 60.30
C ARG A 10 17.61 -28.60 60.25
N GLY A 11 16.55 -29.22 59.70
CA GLY A 11 16.46 -30.59 59.16
C GLY A 11 15.25 -30.86 58.22
N MET A 12 15.14 -32.11 57.79
CA MET A 12 14.25 -32.63 56.73
C MET A 12 12.76 -32.31 56.87
N LEU A 13 12.11 -32.12 55.71
CA LEU A 13 10.94 -32.94 55.35
C LEU A 13 10.93 -33.21 53.83
N ARG A 14 10.35 -34.35 53.42
CA ARG A 14 10.43 -34.89 52.06
C ARG A 14 9.16 -34.63 51.27
N ALA A 15 9.29 -34.29 49.99
CA ALA A 15 8.26 -34.49 48.98
C ALA A 15 8.94 -34.98 47.67
N VAL A 16 8.78 -36.26 47.36
CA VAL A 16 9.24 -36.85 46.08
C VAL A 16 8.04 -36.91 45.15
N ALA A 17 8.02 -36.08 44.11
CA ALA A 17 7.06 -36.15 43.03
C ALA A 17 7.72 -36.89 41.85
N ALA A 18 7.37 -38.16 41.65
CA ALA A 18 7.88 -38.95 40.54
C ALA A 18 7.17 -38.57 39.22
N ALA A 19 7.92 -38.08 38.24
CA ALA A 19 7.40 -37.84 36.90
C ALA A 19 7.24 -39.18 36.15
N ILE A 20 6.01 -39.66 36.02
CA ILE A 20 5.70 -40.88 35.25
C ILE A 20 5.68 -40.52 33.76
N CYS A 21 6.66 -41.02 33.01
CA CYS A 21 6.66 -40.95 31.54
C CYS A 21 5.62 -41.91 30.95
N GLY A 22 4.36 -41.48 30.92
CA GLY A 22 3.28 -42.18 30.22
C GLY A 22 3.45 -42.07 28.70
N LEU A 23 3.98 -43.10 28.06
CA LEU A 23 4.11 -43.17 26.60
C LEU A 23 2.72 -43.46 25.98
N VAL A 24 1.94 -42.42 25.70
CA VAL A 24 0.63 -42.57 25.05
C VAL A 24 0.82 -42.81 23.55
N LEU A 25 0.73 -44.08 23.14
CA LEU A 25 0.61 -44.47 21.74
C LEU A 25 -0.76 -44.05 21.19
N THR A 26 -0.90 -42.79 20.81
CA THR A 26 -2.08 -42.31 20.08
C THR A 26 -2.11 -42.92 18.69
N THR A 27 -2.98 -43.93 18.49
CA THR A 27 -3.33 -44.41 17.14
C THR A 27 -3.88 -43.24 16.34
N ALA A 28 -3.20 -42.89 15.25
CA ALA A 28 -3.62 -41.79 14.38
C ALA A 28 -4.89 -42.20 13.61
N SER A 29 -6.06 -41.86 14.15
CA SER A 29 -7.29 -41.82 13.38
C SER A 29 -7.07 -40.93 12.15
N PRO A 30 -7.48 -41.35 10.93
CA PRO A 30 -7.36 -40.48 9.77
C PRO A 30 -8.15 -39.20 10.04
N ALA A 31 -7.50 -38.05 9.85
CA ALA A 31 -8.15 -36.77 10.04
C ALA A 31 -9.39 -36.69 9.13
N PRO A 32 -10.54 -36.17 9.62
CA PRO A 32 -11.70 -35.98 8.76
C PRO A 32 -11.28 -35.10 7.58
N ALA A 33 -11.48 -35.62 6.36
CA ALA A 33 -11.08 -34.91 5.16
C ALA A 33 -11.71 -33.51 5.15
N ALA A 34 -10.90 -32.49 4.83
CA ALA A 34 -11.39 -31.13 4.74
C ALA A 34 -12.61 -31.08 3.79
N PRO A 35 -13.70 -30.36 4.13
CA PRO A 35 -14.89 -30.34 3.29
C PRO A 35 -14.54 -29.95 1.85
N GLY A 36 -14.73 -30.88 0.92
CA GLY A 36 -14.56 -30.61 -0.50
C GLY A 36 -15.50 -29.47 -0.93
N PRO A 37 -15.12 -28.66 -1.93
CA PRO A 37 -15.89 -27.47 -2.33
C PRO A 37 -17.29 -27.85 -2.82
N ALA A 38 -18.27 -27.71 -1.94
CA ALA A 38 -19.67 -27.97 -2.23
C ALA A 38 -20.29 -26.77 -2.96
N GLY A 39 -20.94 -27.04 -4.10
CA GLY A 39 -21.61 -26.02 -4.91
C GLY A 39 -20.69 -25.43 -5.99
N GLY A 40 -21.16 -25.47 -7.24
CA GLY A 40 -20.39 -25.04 -8.40
C GLY A 40 -20.16 -23.53 -8.46
N TYR A 41 -19.05 -23.08 -7.89
CA TYR A 41 -18.45 -21.80 -8.29
C TYR A 41 -18.05 -21.90 -9.76
N GLY A 42 -18.66 -21.07 -10.61
CA GLY A 42 -18.13 -20.84 -11.96
C GLY A 42 -16.69 -20.31 -11.89
N SER A 43 -15.91 -20.54 -12.94
CA SER A 43 -14.50 -20.12 -13.04
C SER A 43 -14.28 -18.68 -12.57
N CYS A 44 -13.09 -18.40 -12.01
CA CYS A 44 -12.73 -17.03 -11.68
C CYS A 44 -12.78 -16.14 -12.93
N ILE A 45 -13.19 -14.89 -12.73
CA ILE A 45 -13.23 -13.86 -13.79
C ILE A 45 -11.84 -13.76 -14.40
N ALA A 46 -11.70 -14.05 -15.70
CA ALA A 46 -10.41 -14.21 -16.37
C ALA A 46 -10.09 -13.05 -17.33
N THR A 47 -11.11 -12.33 -17.80
CA THR A 47 -10.97 -11.20 -18.74
C THR A 47 -11.53 -9.89 -18.19
N PRO A 48 -11.07 -8.72 -18.70
CA PRO A 48 -11.65 -7.43 -18.35
C PRO A 48 -13.14 -7.31 -18.71
N ALA A 49 -13.58 -7.95 -19.79
CA ALA A 49 -14.98 -7.97 -20.20
C ALA A 49 -15.86 -8.69 -19.16
N GLU A 50 -15.48 -9.90 -18.75
CA GLU A 50 -16.19 -10.63 -17.68
C GLU A 50 -16.22 -9.85 -16.36
N TYR A 51 -15.15 -9.09 -16.05
CA TYR A 51 -15.12 -8.24 -14.86
C TYR A 51 -16.14 -7.11 -14.94
N ARG A 52 -16.23 -6.40 -16.08
CA ARG A 52 -17.25 -5.36 -16.30
C ARG A 52 -18.66 -5.93 -16.20
N ASP A 53 -18.91 -7.11 -16.78
CA ASP A 53 -20.23 -7.72 -16.71
C ASP A 53 -20.57 -8.19 -15.28
N ALA A 54 -19.58 -8.62 -14.49
CA ALA A 54 -19.76 -8.92 -13.07
C ALA A 54 -20.04 -7.65 -12.25
N TRP A 55 -19.33 -6.55 -12.52
CA TRP A 55 -19.56 -5.23 -11.92
C TRP A 55 -20.96 -4.69 -12.21
N GLN A 56 -21.42 -4.80 -13.46
CA GLN A 56 -22.78 -4.43 -13.86
C GLN A 56 -23.83 -5.28 -13.14
N ARG A 57 -23.63 -6.60 -13.06
CA ARG A 57 -24.51 -7.55 -12.35
C ARG A 57 -24.31 -7.58 -10.82
N ARG A 58 -23.48 -6.68 -10.25
CA ARG A 58 -23.13 -6.62 -8.82
C ARG A 58 -22.64 -7.96 -8.23
N GLN A 59 -21.99 -8.78 -9.06
CA GLN A 59 -21.65 -10.17 -8.76
C GLN A 59 -20.23 -10.28 -8.17
N VAL A 60 -20.13 -10.75 -6.93
CA VAL A 60 -18.83 -11.11 -6.33
C VAL A 60 -18.43 -12.53 -6.77
N ARG A 61 -17.28 -12.64 -7.43
CA ARG A 61 -16.60 -13.89 -7.82
C ARG A 61 -15.10 -13.72 -7.57
N CYS A 62 -14.35 -14.83 -7.52
CA CYS A 62 -12.89 -14.75 -7.55
C CYS A 62 -12.40 -14.14 -8.87
N VAL A 63 -11.26 -13.45 -8.83
CA VAL A 63 -10.66 -12.77 -9.98
C VAL A 63 -9.30 -13.38 -10.30
N SER A 64 -9.03 -13.59 -11.58
CA SER A 64 -7.77 -14.10 -12.12
C SER A 64 -6.57 -13.27 -11.67
N PRO A 65 -5.45 -13.88 -11.22
CA PRO A 65 -4.23 -13.16 -10.84
C PRO A 65 -3.50 -12.51 -12.03
N GLN A 66 -3.98 -12.72 -13.27
CA GLN A 66 -3.52 -12.01 -14.47
C GLN A 66 -4.28 -10.68 -14.71
N LEU A 67 -5.32 -10.36 -13.93
CA LEU A 67 -6.05 -9.10 -14.00
C LEU A 67 -5.57 -8.10 -12.95
N PHE A 68 -5.40 -6.85 -13.40
CA PHE A 68 -5.00 -5.70 -12.61
C PHE A 68 -6.03 -4.58 -12.78
N GLY A 69 -6.08 -3.65 -11.83
CA GLY A 69 -6.93 -2.47 -11.92
C GLY A 69 -6.24 -1.20 -11.45
N THR A 70 -6.40 -0.10 -12.19
CA THR A 70 -5.85 1.22 -11.84
C THR A 70 -6.94 2.27 -11.96
N THR A 71 -7.01 3.17 -10.97
CA THR A 71 -7.86 4.36 -11.02
C THR A 71 -7.14 5.49 -11.77
N HIS A 72 -7.82 6.13 -12.71
CA HIS A 72 -7.23 7.15 -13.59
C HIS A 72 -8.22 8.30 -13.82
N ALA A 73 -7.72 9.48 -14.17
CA ALA A 73 -8.60 10.56 -14.61
C ALA A 73 -9.25 10.18 -15.96
N VAL A 74 -10.50 10.56 -16.16
CA VAL A 74 -11.21 10.34 -17.43
C VAL A 74 -10.52 11.14 -18.54
N GLY A 75 -10.27 10.47 -19.68
CA GLY A 75 -9.56 11.06 -20.82
C GLY A 75 -8.05 10.82 -20.85
N GLN A 76 -7.46 10.14 -19.86
CA GLN A 76 -6.05 9.72 -19.93
C GLN A 76 -5.84 8.61 -20.98
N SER A 77 -4.71 8.68 -21.68
CA SER A 77 -4.31 7.76 -22.76
C SER A 77 -3.51 6.54 -22.28
N SER A 78 -3.07 6.55 -21.03
CA SER A 78 -2.28 5.53 -20.34
C SER A 78 -2.88 5.15 -18.99
N ILE A 79 -2.52 3.96 -18.49
CA ILE A 79 -3.01 3.41 -17.20
C ILE A 79 -2.73 4.31 -15.98
N TYR A 80 -1.76 5.21 -16.10
CA TYR A 80 -1.35 6.20 -15.10
C TYR A 80 -0.86 7.47 -15.81
N PRO A 81 -0.73 8.66 -15.18
CA PRO A 81 -0.35 9.88 -15.87
C PRO A 81 0.96 9.76 -16.66
N GLU A 82 1.10 10.55 -17.72
CA GLU A 82 2.29 10.56 -18.57
C GLU A 82 3.53 10.98 -17.75
N GLY A 83 4.72 10.56 -18.21
CA GLY A 83 6.00 10.86 -17.57
C GLY A 83 6.35 9.96 -16.39
N PHE A 84 5.37 9.32 -15.73
CA PHE A 84 5.66 8.28 -14.75
C PHE A 84 6.27 7.04 -15.40
N TRP A 85 7.37 6.51 -14.84
CA TRP A 85 8.00 5.29 -15.35
C TRP A 85 7.20 4.03 -14.99
N TYR A 86 6.71 3.96 -13.76
CA TYR A 86 5.79 2.92 -13.30
C TYR A 86 4.41 3.50 -12.99
N ALA A 87 3.39 2.68 -13.26
CA ALA A 87 2.00 2.89 -12.89
C ALA A 87 1.67 2.07 -11.63
N TRP A 88 0.90 2.65 -10.71
CA TRP A 88 0.36 1.94 -9.56
C TRP A 88 -0.84 1.08 -9.97
N ALA A 89 -0.95 -0.13 -9.42
CA ALA A 89 -1.96 -1.11 -9.80
C ALA A 89 -2.47 -1.90 -8.59
N GLY A 90 -3.79 -1.99 -8.46
CA GLY A 90 -4.46 -2.92 -7.56
C GLY A 90 -4.46 -4.34 -8.12
N SER A 91 -4.25 -5.31 -7.24
CA SER A 91 -4.26 -6.74 -7.59
C SER A 91 -5.67 -7.29 -7.90
N ASN A 92 -5.72 -8.54 -8.37
CA ASN A 92 -6.95 -9.33 -8.44
C ASN A 92 -7.73 -9.37 -7.10
N THR A 93 -7.04 -9.42 -5.95
CA THR A 93 -7.68 -9.38 -4.62
C THR A 93 -8.30 -8.02 -4.30
N ASN A 94 -7.83 -6.94 -4.94
CA ASN A 94 -8.44 -5.61 -4.86
C ASN A 94 -9.68 -5.55 -5.77
N LEU A 95 -9.60 -6.10 -6.99
CA LEU A 95 -10.73 -6.25 -7.90
C LEU A 95 -11.89 -7.05 -7.25
N GLU A 96 -11.58 -8.12 -6.51
CA GLU A 96 -12.57 -8.85 -5.69
C GLU A 96 -13.21 -7.98 -4.59
N GLN A 97 -12.45 -7.07 -3.99
CA GLN A 97 -12.96 -6.12 -2.99
C GLN A 97 -13.83 -5.05 -3.64
N TYR A 98 -13.46 -4.56 -4.83
CA TYR A 98 -14.26 -3.59 -5.58
C TYR A 98 -15.60 -4.19 -6.04
N LEU A 99 -15.65 -5.47 -6.40
CA LEU A 99 -16.91 -6.18 -6.65
C LEU A 99 -17.78 -6.29 -5.39
N ARG A 100 -17.19 -6.43 -4.19
CA ARG A 100 -17.93 -6.39 -2.91
C ARG A 100 -18.51 -4.99 -2.66
N LEU A 101 -17.72 -3.93 -2.84
CA LEU A 101 -18.21 -2.54 -2.76
C LEU A 101 -19.37 -2.29 -3.73
N ARG A 102 -19.26 -2.80 -4.97
CA ARG A 102 -20.30 -2.67 -5.99
C ARG A 102 -21.56 -3.48 -5.68
N ARG A 103 -21.44 -4.58 -4.93
CA ARG A 103 -22.58 -5.35 -4.39
C ARG A 103 -23.25 -4.60 -3.23
N ASP A 104 -22.47 -4.21 -2.23
CA ASP A 104 -22.95 -3.76 -0.93
C ASP A 104 -23.45 -2.30 -0.96
N TYR A 105 -22.85 -1.45 -1.79
CA TYR A 105 -23.22 -0.04 -1.95
C TYR A 105 -23.69 0.30 -3.37
N GLY A 106 -24.14 -0.69 -4.15
CA GLY A 106 -24.49 -0.52 -5.56
C GLY A 106 -25.60 0.50 -5.85
N ASP A 107 -26.46 0.79 -4.85
CA ASP A 107 -27.53 1.80 -4.86
C ASP A 107 -27.10 3.15 -4.27
N THR A 108 -25.84 3.29 -3.88
CA THR A 108 -25.22 4.56 -3.47
C THR A 108 -23.88 4.72 -4.22
N PRO A 109 -23.91 5.05 -5.52
CA PRO A 109 -22.73 4.97 -6.39
C PRO A 109 -21.51 5.74 -5.87
N ALA A 110 -21.71 6.88 -5.22
CA ALA A 110 -20.66 7.65 -4.54
C ALA A 110 -19.88 6.83 -3.50
N LYS A 111 -20.54 5.97 -2.70
CA LYS A 111 -19.87 5.04 -1.77
C LYS A 111 -19.08 3.97 -2.51
N VAL A 112 -19.47 3.57 -3.72
CA VAL A 112 -18.68 2.64 -4.55
C VAL A 112 -17.44 3.35 -5.08
N GLY A 113 -17.59 4.50 -5.75
CA GLY A 113 -16.48 5.22 -6.38
C GLY A 113 -15.45 5.72 -5.37
N ILE A 114 -15.89 6.49 -4.36
CA ILE A 114 -15.02 6.96 -3.27
C ILE A 114 -14.51 5.78 -2.42
N GLY A 115 -15.27 4.68 -2.31
CA GLY A 115 -14.80 3.43 -1.71
C GLY A 115 -13.59 2.83 -2.44
N VAL A 116 -13.62 2.77 -3.78
CA VAL A 116 -12.48 2.30 -4.58
C VAL A 116 -11.27 3.22 -4.41
N LEU A 117 -11.44 4.54 -4.52
CA LEU A 117 -10.33 5.50 -4.36
C LEU A 117 -9.73 5.47 -2.93
N SER A 118 -10.59 5.40 -1.90
CA SER A 118 -10.17 5.21 -0.50
C SER A 118 -9.37 3.93 -0.35
N TYR A 119 -9.84 2.83 -0.93
CA TYR A 119 -9.19 1.51 -0.86
C TYR A 119 -7.87 1.44 -1.64
N VAL A 120 -7.70 2.21 -2.72
CA VAL A 120 -6.39 2.35 -3.41
C VAL A 120 -5.40 3.10 -2.52
N GLY A 121 -5.83 4.19 -1.87
CA GLY A 121 -4.98 5.01 -1.00
C GLY A 121 -4.93 6.50 -1.38
N TYR A 122 -5.96 7.03 -2.03
CA TYR A 122 -6.02 8.46 -2.38
C TYR A 122 -6.23 9.33 -1.12
N PRO A 123 -5.46 10.42 -0.93
CA PRO A 123 -5.76 11.47 0.05
C PRO A 123 -6.72 12.53 -0.53
N GLY A 124 -7.31 13.37 0.33
CA GLY A 124 -8.12 14.52 -0.08
C GLY A 124 -9.48 14.18 -0.68
N LEU A 125 -10.06 13.02 -0.32
CA LEU A 125 -11.31 12.51 -0.89
C LEU A 125 -12.57 13.27 -0.43
N GLU A 126 -12.47 14.15 0.56
CA GLU A 126 -13.51 15.11 0.91
C GLU A 126 -13.80 16.04 -0.27
N ASP A 127 -12.75 16.62 -0.86
CA ASP A 127 -12.83 17.66 -1.90
C ASP A 127 -12.62 17.14 -3.33
N TRP A 128 -12.15 15.89 -3.49
CA TRP A 128 -11.79 15.31 -4.80
C TRP A 128 -12.92 15.40 -5.83
N SER A 129 -12.75 16.24 -6.86
CA SER A 129 -13.77 16.52 -7.89
C SER A 129 -13.40 15.98 -9.27
N THR A 130 -12.18 15.48 -9.46
CA THR A 130 -11.68 14.98 -10.75
C THR A 130 -12.48 13.75 -11.21
N PRO A 131 -13.12 13.79 -12.40
CA PRO A 131 -13.80 12.62 -12.97
C PRO A 131 -12.83 11.46 -13.11
N THR A 132 -13.15 10.32 -12.49
CA THR A 132 -12.23 9.18 -12.32
C THR A 132 -12.86 7.90 -12.88
N GLY A 133 -12.09 7.12 -13.63
CA GLY A 133 -12.43 5.78 -14.10
C GLY A 133 -11.66 4.69 -13.34
N LEU A 134 -12.13 3.45 -13.42
CA LEU A 134 -11.41 2.25 -13.04
C LEU A 134 -11.11 1.45 -14.30
N ALA A 135 -9.88 1.55 -14.79
CA ALA A 135 -9.38 0.67 -15.82
C ALA A 135 -9.10 -0.70 -15.22
N VAL A 136 -9.60 -1.76 -15.86
CA VAL A 136 -9.27 -3.16 -15.53
C VAL A 136 -8.68 -3.82 -16.76
N TYR A 137 -7.53 -4.47 -16.61
CA TYR A 137 -6.70 -4.87 -17.75
C TYR A 137 -5.84 -6.13 -17.48
N THR A 138 -5.36 -6.71 -18.58
CA THR A 138 -4.27 -7.70 -18.60
C THR A 138 -2.96 -7.03 -18.99
N LEU A 139 -1.84 -7.50 -18.44
CA LEU A 139 -0.50 -7.04 -18.86
C LEU A 139 -0.03 -7.77 -20.14
N PRO A 140 0.82 -7.14 -20.98
CA PRO A 140 1.55 -7.83 -22.04
C PRO A 140 2.39 -9.00 -21.49
N PRO A 141 2.53 -10.15 -22.20
CA PRO A 141 3.14 -11.38 -21.65
C PRO A 141 4.57 -11.28 -21.10
N HIS A 142 5.32 -10.25 -21.48
CA HIS A 142 6.69 -10.01 -21.01
C HIS A 142 6.79 -8.98 -19.88
N GLN A 143 5.73 -8.21 -19.63
CA GLN A 143 5.67 -7.31 -18.48
C GLN A 143 5.35 -8.11 -17.20
N ARG A 144 5.84 -7.62 -16.06
CA ARG A 144 5.56 -8.21 -14.74
C ARG A 144 5.15 -7.11 -13.77
N ALA A 145 4.10 -7.37 -13.01
CA ALA A 145 3.80 -6.59 -11.82
C ALA A 145 4.84 -6.87 -10.73
N GLN A 146 5.29 -5.83 -10.04
CA GLN A 146 6.27 -5.91 -8.96
C GLN A 146 5.67 -5.34 -7.68
N VAL A 147 6.09 -5.86 -6.53
CA VAL A 147 5.69 -5.34 -5.22
C VAL A 147 6.46 -4.03 -4.96
N PRO A 148 5.80 -2.87 -4.74
CA PRO A 148 6.44 -1.58 -4.54
C PRO A 148 7.00 -1.43 -3.12
N SER A 149 7.90 -2.33 -2.75
CA SER A 149 8.74 -2.17 -1.57
C SER A 149 9.91 -1.23 -1.85
N PHE A 150 10.54 -0.69 -0.81
CA PHE A 150 11.69 0.20 -1.00
C PHE A 150 12.87 -0.55 -1.66
N GLU A 151 13.08 -1.83 -1.36
CA GLU A 151 14.09 -2.67 -1.98
C GLU A 151 13.81 -2.90 -3.47
N THR A 152 12.54 -3.04 -3.87
CA THR A 152 12.15 -3.07 -5.29
C THR A 152 12.50 -1.75 -5.97
N TRP A 153 12.20 -0.60 -5.34
CA TRP A 153 12.53 0.70 -5.89
C TRP A 153 14.05 0.90 -6.04
N PHE A 154 14.83 0.57 -5.02
CA PHE A 154 16.30 0.71 -5.09
C PHE A 154 16.92 -0.22 -6.12
N ARG A 155 16.50 -1.49 -6.19
CA ARG A 155 16.95 -2.41 -7.26
C ARG A 155 16.64 -1.85 -8.66
N LEU A 156 15.44 -1.29 -8.87
CA LEU A 156 15.07 -0.69 -10.16
C LEU A 156 15.94 0.53 -10.50
N LEU A 157 16.30 1.34 -9.50
CA LEU A 157 17.21 2.46 -9.69
C LEU A 157 18.64 1.99 -10.01
N ASP A 158 19.14 0.97 -9.32
CA ASP A 158 20.45 0.36 -9.60
C ASP A 158 20.48 -0.28 -11.00
N GLU A 159 19.43 -1.01 -11.40
CA GLU A 159 19.27 -1.61 -12.75
C GLU A 159 19.20 -0.55 -13.87
N GLN A 160 18.67 0.64 -13.59
CA GLN A 160 18.50 1.70 -14.60
C GLN A 160 19.67 2.69 -14.65
N PHE A 161 20.35 2.96 -13.54
CA PHE A 161 21.37 4.03 -13.45
C PHE A 161 22.78 3.53 -13.13
N GLY A 162 22.95 2.32 -12.58
CA GLY A 162 24.26 1.71 -12.28
C GLY A 162 25.07 2.35 -11.15
N ASP A 163 24.83 3.63 -10.82
CA ASP A 163 25.53 4.34 -9.75
C ASP A 163 24.80 4.26 -8.40
N THR A 164 25.21 3.27 -7.59
CA THR A 164 24.78 3.12 -6.18
C THR A 164 25.19 4.31 -5.29
N GLY A 165 26.13 5.17 -5.72
CA GLY A 165 26.52 6.39 -5.03
C GLY A 165 25.38 7.42 -4.93
N ALA A 166 24.40 7.35 -5.84
CA ALA A 166 23.18 8.13 -5.76
C ALA A 166 22.19 7.63 -4.67
N TYR A 167 22.28 6.35 -4.28
CA TYR A 167 21.31 5.66 -3.41
C TYR A 167 22.00 4.78 -2.33
N PRO A 168 22.75 5.36 -1.36
CA PRO A 168 23.63 4.57 -0.50
C PRO A 168 22.91 3.54 0.39
N LEU A 169 23.41 2.30 0.43
CA LEU A 169 22.83 1.15 1.14
C LEU A 169 22.46 1.44 2.62
N ALA A 170 23.25 2.25 3.33
CA ALA A 170 22.94 2.65 4.71
C ALA A 170 21.60 3.41 4.78
N ALA A 171 21.37 4.36 3.88
CA ALA A 171 20.13 5.13 3.82
C ALA A 171 18.94 4.32 3.29
N GLN A 172 19.20 3.32 2.42
CA GLN A 172 18.18 2.33 2.04
C GLN A 172 17.74 1.52 3.27
N THR A 173 18.71 1.07 4.07
CA THR A 173 18.51 0.27 5.29
C THR A 173 17.75 1.07 6.35
N ASP A 174 18.16 2.32 6.61
CA ASP A 174 17.49 3.22 7.56
C ASP A 174 16.00 3.44 7.19
N LEU A 175 15.69 3.60 5.90
CA LEU A 175 14.32 3.78 5.42
C LEU A 175 13.46 2.52 5.65
N VAL A 176 13.94 1.35 5.24
CA VAL A 176 13.26 0.06 5.46
C VAL A 176 13.08 -0.22 6.96
N TYR A 177 14.08 0.11 7.77
CA TYR A 177 14.08 -0.08 9.22
C TYR A 177 13.04 0.79 9.93
N ALA A 178 12.84 2.04 9.48
CA ALA A 178 11.82 2.93 10.04
C ALA A 178 10.39 2.41 9.80
N TYR A 179 10.09 1.94 8.58
CA TYR A 179 8.77 1.41 8.23
C TYR A 179 8.50 0.01 8.82
N SER A 180 9.53 -0.83 8.99
CA SER A 180 9.39 -2.16 9.60
C SER A 180 9.30 -2.18 11.13
N ARG A 181 9.50 -1.04 11.80
CA ARG A 181 9.48 -0.92 13.29
C ARG A 181 8.33 -0.09 13.87
N LEU A 182 7.24 0.06 13.12
CA LEU A 182 6.00 0.68 13.59
C LEU A 182 5.48 0.03 14.88
N ARG A 183 5.34 0.84 15.93
CA ARG A 183 4.78 0.40 17.23
C ARG A 183 3.26 0.27 17.15
N ARG A 184 2.65 -0.39 18.14
CA ARG A 184 1.18 -0.47 18.29
C ARG A 184 0.56 0.93 18.27
N GLY A 185 -0.22 1.24 17.23
CA GLY A 185 -0.89 2.53 17.04
C GLY A 185 -0.14 3.54 16.16
N GLN A 186 1.09 3.26 15.73
CA GLN A 186 1.74 3.99 14.63
C GLN A 186 1.33 3.37 13.29
N ASP A 187 1.35 4.17 12.22
CA ASP A 187 1.12 3.75 10.84
C ASP A 187 2.19 4.30 9.88
N VAL A 188 2.05 4.07 8.58
CA VAL A 188 3.01 4.48 7.55
C VAL A 188 3.20 6.01 7.43
N VAL A 189 2.22 6.81 7.87
CA VAL A 189 2.33 8.28 7.94
C VAL A 189 3.07 8.71 9.21
N SER A 190 3.05 7.90 10.28
CA SER A 190 4.00 8.06 11.38
C SER A 190 5.42 7.75 10.93
N ALA A 191 5.67 6.66 10.21
CA ALA A 191 7.00 6.40 9.64
C ALA A 191 7.43 7.50 8.66
N PHE A 192 6.53 8.02 7.83
CA PHE A 192 6.83 9.15 6.94
C PHE A 192 7.27 10.39 7.75
N GLN A 193 6.53 10.76 8.79
CA GLN A 193 6.90 11.88 9.67
C GLN A 193 8.27 11.63 10.35
N ASP A 194 8.47 10.44 10.92
CA ASP A 194 9.66 10.10 11.69
C ASP A 194 10.92 9.99 10.79
N VAL A 195 10.75 9.77 9.47
CA VAL A 195 11.83 9.76 8.45
C VAL A 195 12.07 11.12 7.79
N THR A 196 11.08 12.02 7.74
CA THR A 196 11.13 13.25 6.91
C THR A 196 10.92 14.56 7.66
N GLY A 197 10.59 14.52 8.95
CA GLY A 197 10.21 15.68 9.77
C GLY A 197 8.81 16.24 9.47
N CYS A 198 8.22 15.92 8.31
CA CYS A 198 6.95 16.44 7.84
C CYS A 198 5.80 16.06 8.79
N ARG A 199 5.23 17.04 9.52
CA ARG A 199 4.20 16.83 10.54
C ARG A 199 2.97 16.11 9.97
N ARG A 200 2.71 14.90 10.48
CA ARG A 200 1.56 14.04 10.13
C ARG A 200 0.25 14.83 10.03
N GLY A 201 -0.09 15.58 11.08
CA GLY A 201 -1.36 16.32 11.16
C GLY A 201 -1.52 17.43 10.11
N ARG A 202 -0.45 17.84 9.41
CA ARG A 202 -0.52 18.79 8.29
C ARG A 202 -0.60 18.08 6.94
N LEU A 203 0.13 16.97 6.76
CA LEU A 203 0.01 16.10 5.58
C LEU A 203 -1.44 15.60 5.42
N LEU A 204 -2.07 15.17 6.51
CA LEU A 204 -3.48 14.73 6.55
C LEU A 204 -4.49 15.89 6.40
N GLN A 205 -4.04 17.14 6.38
CA GLN A 205 -4.83 18.33 6.05
C GLN A 205 -4.50 18.85 4.63
N GLY A 206 -3.94 17.99 3.76
CA GLY A 206 -3.59 18.33 2.38
C GLY A 206 -2.41 19.31 2.25
N ALA A 207 -1.67 19.61 3.33
CA ALA A 207 -0.58 20.58 3.26
C ALA A 207 0.65 20.00 2.54
N ALA A 208 1.08 20.67 1.47
CA ALA A 208 2.25 20.28 0.69
C ALA A 208 3.55 20.21 1.54
N PRO A 209 4.44 19.22 1.27
CA PRO A 209 5.69 19.08 2.00
C PRO A 209 6.55 20.34 1.93
N SER A 210 6.86 20.90 3.11
CA SER A 210 7.48 22.22 3.24
C SER A 210 8.10 22.40 4.63
N ALA A 211 9.06 23.33 4.75
CA ALA A 211 9.67 23.68 6.03
C ALA A 211 8.62 24.23 7.03
N ALA A 212 7.55 24.86 6.53
CA ALA A 212 6.43 25.34 7.35
C ALA A 212 5.67 24.21 8.06
N ILE A 213 5.64 23.00 7.50
CA ILE A 213 5.10 21.80 8.17
C ILE A 213 6.18 20.96 8.86
N GLY A 214 7.40 21.47 8.99
CA GLY A 214 8.51 20.81 9.71
C GLY A 214 9.34 19.83 8.90
N CYS A 215 9.15 19.72 7.58
CA CYS A 215 9.94 18.80 6.74
C CYS A 215 11.45 19.11 6.80
N ASP A 216 12.26 18.06 6.86
CA ASP A 216 13.71 18.13 7.00
C ASP A 216 14.42 18.67 5.76
N ARG A 217 15.59 19.29 6.00
CA ARG A 217 16.46 19.83 4.93
C ARG A 217 16.92 18.75 3.95
N ASP A 218 17.20 17.55 4.42
CA ASP A 218 17.64 16.43 3.56
C ASP A 218 16.53 16.04 2.57
N PHE A 219 15.28 15.93 3.06
CA PHE A 219 14.08 15.63 2.25
C PHE A 219 13.77 16.78 1.27
N LEU A 220 13.63 18.01 1.76
CA LEU A 220 13.28 19.17 0.92
C LEU A 220 14.34 19.47 -0.13
N GLY A 221 15.63 19.28 0.20
CA GLY A 221 16.71 19.39 -0.76
C GLY A 221 16.69 18.30 -1.84
N ALA A 222 16.19 17.10 -1.53
CA ALA A 222 16.04 16.03 -2.51
C ALA A 222 14.92 16.33 -3.51
N LEU A 223 13.77 16.82 -3.05
CA LEU A 223 12.69 17.35 -3.90
C LEU A 223 13.22 18.46 -4.83
N ALA A 224 13.91 19.46 -4.28
CA ALA A 224 14.45 20.57 -5.05
C ALA A 224 15.54 20.15 -6.06
N ALA A 225 16.36 19.15 -5.75
CA ALA A 225 17.38 18.63 -6.66
C ALA A 225 16.77 17.78 -7.78
N ALA A 226 15.77 16.96 -7.48
CA ALA A 226 15.00 16.18 -8.46
C ALA A 226 14.25 17.09 -9.46
N GLY A 227 13.70 18.20 -8.98
CA GLY A 227 12.99 19.19 -9.80
C GLY A 227 11.49 18.88 -9.93
N PRO A 228 10.83 19.28 -11.04
CA PRO A 228 9.40 19.04 -11.24
C PRO A 228 9.05 17.54 -11.18
N SER A 229 7.87 17.21 -10.65
CA SER A 229 7.33 15.85 -10.66
C SER A 229 6.74 15.51 -12.03
N PRO A 230 6.41 14.24 -12.32
CA PRO A 230 5.69 13.91 -13.55
C PRO A 230 4.29 14.53 -13.64
N TYR A 231 3.64 14.86 -12.51
CA TYR A 231 2.41 15.68 -12.52
C TYR A 231 2.64 17.10 -13.04
N ASP A 232 3.86 17.63 -12.90
CA ASP A 232 4.30 18.92 -13.43
C ASP A 232 4.88 18.80 -14.85
N GLY A 233 4.65 17.68 -15.55
CA GLY A 233 5.13 17.41 -16.91
C GLY A 233 6.56 16.87 -17.02
N ALA A 234 7.20 16.51 -15.90
CA ALA A 234 8.52 15.87 -15.93
C ALA A 234 8.45 14.38 -16.31
N GLN A 235 9.62 13.72 -16.34
CA GLN A 235 9.74 12.28 -16.57
C GLN A 235 10.42 11.65 -15.35
N SER A 236 9.88 10.56 -14.77
CA SER A 236 10.43 9.92 -13.57
C SER A 236 11.94 9.64 -13.69
N LYS A 237 12.38 9.12 -14.83
CA LYS A 237 13.80 8.81 -15.06
C LYS A 237 14.68 10.06 -15.06
N ALA A 238 14.20 11.16 -15.64
CA ALA A 238 14.90 12.44 -15.60
C ALA A 238 14.90 13.04 -14.19
N CYS A 239 13.81 12.88 -13.43
CA CYS A 239 13.69 13.31 -12.04
C CYS A 239 14.68 12.56 -11.12
N PHE A 240 14.81 11.24 -11.28
CA PHE A 240 15.83 10.44 -10.58
C PHE A 240 17.26 10.81 -10.99
N ALA A 241 17.52 10.99 -12.29
CA ALA A 241 18.82 11.45 -12.79
C ALA A 241 19.18 12.84 -12.23
N ASN A 242 18.25 13.80 -12.22
CA ASN A 242 18.43 15.12 -11.62
C ASN A 242 18.82 15.02 -10.13
N PHE A 243 18.21 14.11 -9.35
CA PHE A 243 18.60 13.88 -7.96
C PHE A 243 20.01 13.25 -7.83
N ALA A 244 20.39 12.33 -8.72
CA ALA A 244 21.76 11.83 -8.77
C ALA A 244 22.74 12.98 -9.07
N ASP A 245 22.54 13.68 -10.19
CA ASP A 245 23.43 14.71 -10.72
C ASP A 245 23.54 15.95 -9.84
N ARG A 246 22.44 16.42 -9.24
CA ARG A 246 22.34 17.77 -8.65
C ARG A 246 22.33 17.79 -7.12
N TYR A 247 21.94 16.69 -6.47
CA TYR A 247 21.89 16.68 -5.01
C TYR A 247 23.30 16.73 -4.39
N ARG A 248 23.49 17.63 -3.43
CA ARG A 248 24.76 17.82 -2.68
C ARG A 248 24.56 17.74 -1.16
N GLY A 249 23.35 17.44 -0.71
CA GLY A 249 23.04 17.19 0.70
C GLY A 249 23.44 15.77 1.12
N ARG A 250 23.18 15.43 2.39
CA ARG A 250 23.38 14.09 2.90
C ARG A 250 22.32 13.15 2.31
N ARG A 251 22.74 12.16 1.52
CA ARG A 251 21.86 11.11 0.95
C ARG A 251 21.38 10.14 2.06
N SER A 252 20.53 10.64 2.95
CA SER A 252 19.92 9.93 4.08
C SER A 252 18.56 9.32 3.71
N ALA A 253 17.96 8.53 4.62
CA ALA A 253 16.61 8.00 4.44
C ALA A 253 15.57 9.10 4.10
N ALA A 254 15.71 10.29 4.67
CA ALA A 254 14.89 11.46 4.36
C ALA A 254 15.02 11.89 2.88
N ALA A 255 16.25 11.93 2.36
CA ALA A 255 16.52 12.27 0.96
C ALA A 255 16.00 11.19 0.01
N LEU A 256 16.19 9.91 0.34
CA LEU A 256 15.68 8.78 -0.46
C LEU A 256 14.14 8.74 -0.45
N ARG A 257 13.51 9.01 0.70
CA ARG A 257 12.05 9.13 0.80
C ARG A 257 11.52 10.29 -0.03
N GLY A 258 12.27 11.40 -0.11
CA GLY A 258 11.96 12.58 -0.91
C GLY A 258 12.03 12.34 -2.42
N VAL A 259 13.08 11.70 -2.94
CA VAL A 259 13.17 11.42 -4.38
C VAL A 259 12.12 10.40 -4.84
N LEU A 260 11.80 9.38 -4.03
CA LEU A 260 10.71 8.44 -4.33
C LEU A 260 9.32 9.12 -4.33
N TYR A 261 9.10 10.06 -3.39
CA TYR A 261 7.90 10.91 -3.38
C TYR A 261 7.80 11.74 -4.66
N GLN A 262 8.86 12.50 -4.99
CA GLN A 262 8.84 13.48 -6.08
C GLN A 262 8.79 12.84 -7.48
N CYS A 263 9.50 11.73 -7.68
CA CYS A 263 9.72 11.18 -9.02
C CYS A 263 8.76 10.07 -9.41
N GLN A 264 8.03 9.45 -8.47
CA GLN A 264 7.30 8.22 -8.74
C GLN A 264 5.99 8.06 -7.94
N ASP A 265 5.51 9.15 -7.32
CA ASP A 265 4.31 9.19 -6.47
C ASP A 265 4.30 8.11 -5.38
N ALA A 266 5.45 7.87 -4.75
CA ALA A 266 5.46 7.21 -3.45
C ALA A 266 4.99 8.22 -2.38
N GLY A 267 3.71 8.61 -2.42
CA GLY A 267 3.08 9.56 -1.50
C GLY A 267 3.20 9.14 -0.03
N PHE A 268 2.82 10.00 0.91
CA PHE A 268 3.00 9.71 2.35
C PHE A 268 2.16 8.52 2.87
N LEU A 269 1.18 8.06 2.08
CA LEU A 269 0.39 6.84 2.33
C LEU A 269 1.06 5.56 1.79
N ASN A 270 2.04 5.64 0.88
CA ASN A 270 2.72 4.45 0.38
C ASN A 270 3.47 3.74 1.52
N THR A 271 3.28 2.42 1.58
CA THR A 271 3.60 1.60 2.76
C THR A 271 5.01 1.00 2.72
N GLY A 272 5.67 1.03 1.57
CA GLY A 272 6.96 0.34 1.35
C GLY A 272 6.89 -1.19 1.45
N VAL A 273 5.69 -1.80 1.48
CA VAL A 273 5.50 -3.26 1.63
C VAL A 273 4.47 -3.88 0.66
N GLY A 274 3.97 -3.12 -0.33
CA GLY A 274 3.00 -3.63 -1.31
C GLY A 274 1.59 -3.88 -0.77
N LEU A 275 1.20 -3.13 0.25
CA LEU A 275 -0.19 -3.01 0.68
C LEU A 275 -0.63 -1.57 0.49
N GLY A 276 -1.87 -1.35 0.05
CA GLY A 276 -2.47 -0.02 0.13
C GLY A 276 -2.74 0.38 1.58
N TYR A 277 -2.81 1.69 1.83
CA TYR A 277 -3.16 2.25 3.14
C TYR A 277 -3.92 3.56 2.95
N ASN A 278 -4.89 3.83 3.82
CA ASN A 278 -5.53 5.13 3.88
C ASN A 278 -5.87 5.54 5.32
N THR A 279 -6.04 6.84 5.57
CA THR A 279 -6.45 7.34 6.90
C THR A 279 -7.96 7.40 7.08
N TYR A 280 -8.75 7.34 6.01
CA TYR A 280 -10.21 7.20 6.05
C TYR A 280 -10.67 5.84 6.62
N ALA A 281 -12.00 5.69 6.76
CA ALA A 281 -12.62 4.41 7.03
C ALA A 281 -12.37 3.44 5.86
N ASN A 282 -11.92 2.22 6.15
CA ASN A 282 -11.90 1.15 5.16
C ASN A 282 -13.36 0.79 4.83
N PRO A 283 -13.78 0.85 3.56
CA PRO A 283 -15.19 0.68 3.17
C PRO A 283 -15.73 -0.74 3.34
N LEU A 284 -14.86 -1.72 3.61
CA LEU A 284 -15.21 -3.11 3.94
C LEU A 284 -15.16 -3.41 5.45
N VAL A 285 -15.02 -2.38 6.29
CA VAL A 285 -15.04 -2.48 7.75
C VAL A 285 -16.10 -1.51 8.27
N CYS A 286 -17.10 -2.03 9.00
CA CYS A 286 -18.14 -1.20 9.61
C CYS A 286 -17.59 -0.27 10.69
N GLY A 287 -18.24 0.89 10.87
CA GLY A 287 -17.89 1.87 11.90
C GLY A 287 -16.81 2.88 11.47
N PRO A 288 -16.69 3.99 12.23
CA PRO A 288 -15.96 5.18 11.82
C PRO A 288 -14.45 4.97 11.82
N ALA A 289 -13.75 5.73 10.98
CA ALA A 289 -12.30 5.67 10.78
C ALA A 289 -11.53 5.67 12.11
N ARG A 290 -11.93 6.52 13.06
CA ARG A 290 -11.33 6.66 14.39
C ARG A 290 -11.37 5.40 15.26
N GLU A 291 -12.37 4.53 15.07
CA GLU A 291 -12.56 3.27 15.80
C GLU A 291 -11.94 2.07 15.06
N GLN A 292 -11.70 2.20 13.74
CA GLN A 292 -10.93 1.23 12.97
C GLN A 292 -9.44 1.29 13.34
N SER A 293 -8.89 0.14 13.76
CA SER A 293 -7.46 0.01 14.07
C SER A 293 -6.58 0.21 12.83
N VAL A 294 -5.31 0.59 13.02
CA VAL A 294 -4.33 0.74 11.93
C VAL A 294 -4.31 -0.48 11.01
N ARG A 295 -4.42 -1.71 11.54
CA ARG A 295 -4.44 -2.94 10.72
C ARG A 295 -5.67 -3.05 9.82
N GLN A 296 -6.82 -2.51 10.23
CA GLN A 296 -8.03 -2.46 9.40
C GLN A 296 -7.94 -1.40 8.30
N ARG A 297 -7.05 -0.41 8.44
CA ARG A 297 -6.83 0.66 7.45
C ARG A 297 -5.76 0.32 6.39
N TYR A 298 -5.02 -0.77 6.55
CA TYR A 298 -4.34 -1.41 5.42
C TYR A 298 -5.38 -2.11 4.54
N THR A 299 -5.22 -1.99 3.23
CA THR A 299 -6.25 -2.37 2.25
C THR A 299 -5.78 -3.57 1.41
N GLY A 300 -5.83 -3.48 0.08
CA GLY A 300 -5.47 -4.56 -0.83
C GLY A 300 -3.97 -4.66 -1.09
N ARG A 301 -3.60 -5.61 -1.95
CA ARG A 301 -2.22 -5.70 -2.46
C ARG A 301 -1.99 -4.65 -3.53
N GLU A 302 -0.92 -3.90 -3.34
CA GLU A 302 -0.46 -2.85 -4.24
C GLU A 302 0.69 -3.39 -5.09
N PHE A 303 0.67 -3.06 -6.38
CA PHE A 303 1.66 -3.44 -7.37
C PHE A 303 2.10 -2.21 -8.17
N ILE A 304 3.27 -2.30 -8.76
CA ILE A 304 3.71 -1.40 -9.83
C ILE A 304 3.92 -2.17 -11.13
N VAL A 305 3.48 -1.58 -12.23
CA VAL A 305 3.58 -2.13 -13.60
C VAL A 305 4.20 -1.06 -14.52
N PRO A 306 4.89 -1.42 -15.62
CA PRO A 306 5.43 -0.43 -16.54
C PRO A 306 4.30 0.48 -17.05
N ASN A 307 4.46 1.81 -16.96
CA ASN A 307 3.42 2.73 -17.41
C ASN A 307 3.22 2.58 -18.93
N THR A 308 2.01 2.16 -19.32
CA THR A 308 1.72 1.63 -20.66
C THR A 308 0.48 2.34 -21.21
N ALA A 309 0.50 2.72 -22.50
CA ALA A 309 -0.66 3.32 -23.15
C ALA A 309 -1.80 2.31 -23.26
N TYR A 310 -3.06 2.74 -23.15
CA TYR A 310 -4.22 1.83 -23.22
C TYR A 310 -4.25 1.02 -24.52
N GLY A 311 -3.89 1.64 -25.66
CA GLY A 311 -3.77 0.98 -26.96
C GLY A 311 -2.60 -0.01 -27.10
N GLN A 312 -1.77 -0.19 -26.07
CA GLN A 312 -0.68 -1.18 -26.02
C GLN A 312 -0.99 -2.35 -25.07
N LEU A 313 -2.12 -2.33 -24.36
CA LEU A 313 -2.58 -3.43 -23.51
C LEU A 313 -3.25 -4.53 -24.37
N PRO A 314 -3.04 -5.83 -24.09
CA PRO A 314 -3.72 -6.91 -24.82
C PRO A 314 -5.25 -6.88 -24.67
N SER A 315 -5.74 -6.43 -23.51
CA SER A 315 -7.16 -6.14 -23.29
C SER A 315 -7.34 -5.21 -22.08
N TYR A 316 -8.32 -4.32 -22.16
CA TYR A 316 -8.79 -3.53 -21.02
C TYR A 316 -10.28 -3.18 -21.14
N VAL A 317 -10.87 -2.73 -20.03
CA VAL A 317 -12.13 -1.98 -19.97
C VAL A 317 -11.92 -0.77 -19.06
N ASP A 318 -12.61 0.34 -19.34
CA ASP A 318 -12.84 1.41 -18.37
C ASP A 318 -14.24 1.24 -17.76
N ILE A 319 -14.36 1.58 -16.48
CA ILE A 319 -15.57 1.55 -15.67
C ILE A 319 -15.65 2.91 -14.95
N PRO A 320 -16.54 3.83 -15.38
CA PRO A 320 -16.70 5.12 -14.73
C PRO A 320 -17.05 4.98 -13.24
N LEU A 321 -16.38 5.76 -12.39
CA LEU A 321 -16.68 5.82 -10.96
C LEU A 321 -17.46 7.09 -10.64
N GLU A 322 -18.72 6.93 -10.23
CA GLU A 322 -19.50 8.02 -9.66
C GLU A 322 -18.95 8.38 -8.27
N LEU A 323 -18.56 9.64 -8.07
CA LEU A 323 -17.88 10.08 -6.84
C LEU A 323 -18.79 10.86 -5.87
N GLY A 324 -20.03 11.18 -6.26
CA GLY A 324 -20.86 12.18 -5.56
C GLY A 324 -20.23 13.57 -5.56
N ARG A 325 -20.86 14.56 -4.91
CA ARG A 325 -20.25 15.89 -4.76
C ARG A 325 -19.25 15.91 -3.60
N PRO A 326 -18.23 16.79 -3.65
CA PRO A 326 -17.52 17.24 -2.46
C PRO A 326 -18.48 17.65 -1.34
N GLY A 327 -18.13 17.33 -0.09
CA GLY A 327 -18.97 17.61 1.08
C GLY A 327 -20.20 16.71 1.27
N GLU A 328 -20.55 15.83 0.32
CA GLU A 328 -21.62 14.82 0.45
C GLU A 328 -21.04 13.43 0.80
N ARG A 329 -19.97 13.38 1.62
CA ARG A 329 -19.05 12.22 1.74
C ARG A 329 -18.68 11.80 3.16
N ASP A 330 -19.52 12.12 4.15
CA ASP A 330 -19.26 11.90 5.58
C ASP A 330 -18.83 10.46 5.93
N PHE A 331 -19.30 9.49 5.15
CA PHE A 331 -18.93 8.06 5.24
C PHE A 331 -17.42 7.79 5.15
N LEU A 332 -16.62 8.69 4.58
CA LEU A 332 -15.14 8.65 4.63
C LEU A 332 -14.59 8.64 6.06
N ASN A 333 -15.27 9.32 6.99
CA ASN A 333 -14.86 9.45 8.38
C ASN A 333 -15.78 8.66 9.32
N ASP A 334 -17.10 8.69 9.08
CA ASP A 334 -18.10 8.10 9.97
C ASP A 334 -18.39 6.61 9.70
N GLY A 335 -18.01 6.09 8.53
CA GLY A 335 -18.20 4.69 8.16
C GLY A 335 -19.06 4.51 6.91
N TYR A 336 -18.78 3.45 6.14
CA TYR A 336 -19.58 3.10 4.95
C TYR A 336 -20.83 2.30 5.31
N CYS A 337 -20.79 1.65 6.47
CA CYS A 337 -21.88 1.09 7.26
C CYS A 337 -21.88 1.85 8.60
#